data_AF-A0A1B6KXX0-F1
#
_entry.id   AF-A0A1B6KXX0-F1
#
_cell.length_a   1.000
_cell.length_b   1.000
_cell.length_c   1.000
_cell.angle_alpha   90.00
_cell.angle_beta   90.00
_cell.angle_gamma   90.00
#
_symmetry.space_group_name_H-M   'P 1'
#
loop_
_entity.id
_entity.type
_entity.pdbx_description
1 polymer ?
#
loop_
_entity_poly.entity_id
_entity_poly.type
_entity_poly.pdbx_seq_one_letter_code
_entity_poly.pdbx_strand_id
1 'polypeptide(L)'
;RAERVNKAIRDACERYIKKSVQGDKMVSWWNGELTRLRADMRRKRKRWIRYRDNDTKEMYRISRGKYFRQIREEKCKAWEDKIKKMDKEDIYGEAYKILRGRNKIDVVLSTIKKTDGQYTKTREDTMKYLLNKMLPDD
;
A
#
# COMPACT_ATOMS: atom_id res chain seq x y z
N ARG A 1 16.64 -31.09 28.44
CA ARG A 1 17.63 -30.03 28.07
C ARG A 1 17.39 -29.49 26.65
N ALA A 2 17.22 -30.35 25.65
CA ALA A 2 16.95 -29.95 24.26
C ALA A 2 15.68 -29.09 24.08
N GLU A 3 14.59 -29.39 24.78
CA GLU A 3 13.33 -28.63 24.68
C GLU A 3 13.46 -27.18 25.17
N ARG A 4 14.22 -26.92 26.24
CA ARG A 4 14.47 -25.56 26.72
C ARG A 4 15.23 -24.73 25.71
N VAL A 5 16.20 -25.34 25.01
CA VAL A 5 16.98 -24.66 23.98
C VAL A 5 16.11 -24.35 22.77
N ASN A 6 15.29 -25.31 22.32
CA ASN A 6 14.34 -25.08 21.22
C ASN A 6 13.31 -23.99 21.55
N LYS A 7 12.83 -23.94 22.79
CA LYS A 7 11.93 -22.88 23.25
C LYS A 7 12.61 -21.51 23.23
N ALA A 8 13.84 -21.41 23.75
CA ALA A 8 14.60 -20.17 23.76
C ALA A 8 14.93 -19.67 22.34
N ILE A 9 15.28 -20.58 21.42
CA ILE A 9 15.52 -20.25 20.02
C ILE A 9 14.23 -19.72 19.37
N ARG A 10 13.09 -20.38 19.60
CA ARG A 10 11.80 -19.95 19.05
C ARG A 10 11.40 -18.56 19.58
N ASP A 11 11.52 -18.32 20.88
CA ASP A 11 11.22 -17.03 21.51
C ASP A 11 12.14 -15.92 20.98
N ALA A 12 13.43 -16.20 20.78
CA ALA A 12 14.36 -15.25 20.18
C ALA A 12 13.99 -14.96 18.72
N CYS A 13 13.68 -15.98 17.93
CA CYS A 13 13.22 -15.81 16.56
C CYS A 13 11.96 -14.94 16.48
N GLU A 14 10.96 -15.17 17.33
CA GLU A 14 9.72 -14.37 17.31
C GLU A 14 9.92 -12.92 17.73
N ARG A 15 10.86 -12.64 18.63
CA ARG A 15 11.15 -11.26 19.10
C ARG A 15 12.00 -10.47 18.11
N TYR A 16 12.97 -11.10 17.47
CA TYR A 16 13.99 -10.40 16.69
C TYR A 16 13.85 -10.57 15.17
N ILE A 17 13.20 -11.64 14.70
CA ILE A 17 12.92 -11.81 13.27
C ILE A 17 11.59 -11.14 12.98
N LYS A 18 11.66 -9.99 12.28
CA LYS A 18 10.47 -9.32 11.75
C LYS A 18 9.75 -10.29 10.80
N LYS A 19 8.58 -10.79 11.21
CA LYS A 19 7.70 -11.53 10.30
C LYS A 19 7.39 -10.60 9.13
N SER A 20 7.62 -11.08 7.91
CA SER A 20 7.23 -10.37 6.69
C SER A 20 5.71 -10.25 6.70
N VAL A 21 5.20 -9.13 7.21
CA VAL A 21 3.81 -8.76 6.98
C VAL A 21 3.73 -8.51 5.49
N GLN A 22 3.06 -9.40 4.77
CA GLN A 22 2.74 -9.19 3.37
C GLN A 22 1.78 -8.00 3.37
N GLY A 23 2.35 -6.80 3.35
CA GLY A 23 1.59 -5.57 3.43
C GLY A 23 0.56 -5.59 2.33
N ASP A 24 -0.65 -5.14 2.66
CA ASP A 24 -1.77 -5.03 1.73
C ASP A 24 -1.51 -3.87 0.76
N LYS A 25 -0.39 -3.98 0.01
CA LYS A 25 -0.02 -3.12 -1.12
C LYS A 25 -0.95 -3.38 -2.31
N MET A 26 -2.13 -3.96 -2.06
CA MET A 26 -3.14 -4.09 -3.08
C MET A 26 -3.70 -2.69 -3.32
N VAL A 27 -3.34 -2.15 -4.48
CA VAL A 27 -3.76 -0.82 -4.89
C VAL A 27 -5.29 -0.76 -4.83
N SER A 28 -5.87 0.35 -4.35
CA SER A 28 -7.31 0.44 -4.04
C SER A 28 -8.26 0.12 -5.20
N TRP A 29 -7.81 0.26 -6.45
CA TRP A 29 -8.56 -0.10 -7.66
C TRP A 29 -8.37 -1.55 -8.11
N TRP A 30 -7.51 -2.33 -7.45
CA TRP A 30 -7.27 -3.72 -7.79
C TRP A 30 -8.34 -4.61 -7.17
N ASN A 31 -8.98 -5.44 -7.98
CA ASN A 31 -10.05 -6.34 -7.51
C ASN A 31 -9.90 -7.76 -8.06
N GLY A 32 -10.77 -8.67 -7.59
CA GLY A 32 -10.78 -10.07 -8.00
C GLY A 32 -11.03 -10.25 -9.51
N GLU A 33 -11.86 -9.40 -10.12
CA GLU A 33 -12.18 -9.48 -11.54
C GLU A 33 -10.97 -9.13 -12.42
N LEU A 34 -10.21 -8.09 -12.07
CA LEU A 34 -8.95 -7.76 -12.72
C LEU A 34 -7.93 -8.90 -12.62
N THR A 35 -7.91 -9.60 -11.48
CA THR A 35 -7.06 -10.78 -11.29
C THR A 35 -7.47 -11.91 -12.23
N ARG A 36 -8.77 -12.18 -12.35
CA ARG A 36 -9.34 -13.18 -13.27
C ARG A 36 -9.04 -12.84 -14.73
N LEU A 37 -9.30 -11.60 -15.15
CA LEU A 37 -9.04 -11.11 -16.51
C LEU A 37 -7.54 -11.15 -16.85
N ARG A 38 -6.67 -10.78 -15.91
CA ARG A 38 -5.22 -10.87 -16.08
C ARG A 38 -4.77 -12.31 -16.30
N ALA A 39 -5.28 -13.24 -15.50
CA ALA A 39 -4.98 -14.67 -15.63
C ALA A 39 -5.45 -15.20 -16.99
N ASP A 40 -6.67 -14.86 -17.41
CA ASP A 40 -7.23 -15.26 -18.69
C ASP A 40 -6.43 -14.72 -19.89
N MET A 41 -6.12 -13.42 -19.89
CA MET A 41 -5.28 -12.78 -20.91
C MET A 41 -3.91 -13.46 -20.99
N ARG A 42 -3.28 -13.77 -19.86
CA ARG A 42 -1.97 -14.46 -19.81
C ARG A 42 -2.06 -15.87 -20.42
N ARG A 43 -3.12 -16.63 -20.11
CA ARG A 43 -3.33 -17.97 -20.71
C ARG A 43 -3.47 -17.88 -22.23
N LYS A 44 -4.28 -16.94 -22.72
CA LYS A 44 -4.47 -16.73 -24.17
C LYS A 44 -3.21 -16.25 -24.87
N ARG A 45 -2.42 -15.37 -24.23
CA ARG A 45 -1.09 -14.96 -24.72
C ARG A 45 -0.15 -16.16 -24.85
N LYS A 46 -0.07 -17.02 -23.82
CA LYS A 46 0.77 -18.22 -23.87
C LYS A 46 0.36 -19.16 -25.01
N ARG A 47 -0.95 -19.33 -25.21
CA ARG A 47 -1.51 -20.12 -26.33
C ARG A 47 -1.09 -19.53 -27.68
N TRP A 48 -1.28 -18.22 -27.87
CA TRP A 48 -0.87 -17.55 -29.11
C TRP A 48 0.63 -17.66 -29.39
N ILE A 49 1.48 -17.46 -28.38
CA ILE A 49 2.94 -17.59 -28.55
C ILE A 49 3.32 -19.02 -28.96
N ARG A 50 2.61 -20.04 -28.45
CA ARG A 50 2.88 -21.45 -28.74
C ARG A 50 2.48 -21.85 -30.16
N TYR A 51 1.25 -21.51 -30.57
CA TYR A 51 0.68 -22.00 -31.82
C TYR A 51 0.84 -21.01 -32.99
N ARG A 52 0.99 -19.71 -32.71
CA ARG A 52 1.16 -18.62 -33.68
C ARG A 52 0.08 -18.52 -34.76
N ASP A 53 -1.10 -19.07 -34.49
CA ASP A 53 -2.26 -19.00 -35.38
C ASP A 53 -3.05 -17.69 -35.20
N ASN A 54 -3.84 -17.34 -36.21
CA ASN A 54 -4.63 -16.10 -36.21
C ASN A 54 -5.79 -16.14 -35.21
N ASP A 55 -6.38 -17.30 -34.95
CA ASP A 55 -7.51 -17.42 -34.02
C ASP A 55 -7.07 -17.18 -32.58
N THR A 56 -5.94 -17.74 -32.16
CA THR A 56 -5.37 -17.52 -30.83
C THR A 56 -4.84 -16.10 -30.68
N LYS A 57 -4.34 -15.49 -31.78
CA LYS A 57 -3.99 -14.06 -31.81
C LYS A 57 -5.21 -13.20 -31.53
N GLU A 58 -6.34 -13.48 -32.19
CA GLU A 58 -7.57 -12.72 -32.02
C GLU A 58 -8.16 -12.91 -30.62
N MET A 59 -8.18 -14.14 -30.11
CA MET A 59 -8.59 -14.45 -28.74
C MET A 59 -7.75 -13.68 -27.71
N TYR A 60 -6.44 -13.61 -27.90
CA TYR A 60 -5.57 -12.78 -27.07
C TYR A 60 -5.94 -11.29 -27.20
N ARG A 61 -6.11 -10.77 -28.41
CA ARG A 61 -6.46 -9.36 -28.67
C ARG A 61 -7.75 -8.96 -27.93
N ILE A 62 -8.80 -9.77 -28.03
CA ILE A 62 -10.07 -9.57 -27.34
C ILE A 62 -9.87 -9.57 -25.82
N SER A 63 -9.20 -10.58 -25.27
CA SER A 63 -8.96 -10.67 -23.82
C SER A 63 -8.11 -9.52 -23.27
N ARG A 64 -7.13 -9.06 -24.05
CA ARG A 64 -6.31 -7.90 -23.73
C ARG A 64 -7.16 -6.63 -23.70
N GLY A 65 -8.02 -6.43 -24.70
CA GLY A 65 -8.95 -5.31 -24.74
C GLY A 65 -9.85 -5.27 -23.51
N LYS A 66 -10.48 -6.40 -23.16
CA LYS A 66 -11.33 -6.53 -21.97
C LYS A 66 -10.58 -6.19 -20.68
N TYR A 67 -9.38 -6.74 -20.49
CA TYR A 67 -8.56 -6.48 -19.30
C TYR A 67 -8.18 -4.99 -19.16
N PHE A 68 -7.68 -4.37 -20.23
CA PHE A 68 -7.27 -2.96 -20.15
C PHE A 68 -8.46 -2.00 -20.05
N ARG A 69 -9.62 -2.35 -20.63
CA ARG A 69 -10.85 -1.59 -20.44
C ARG A 69 -11.28 -1.61 -18.97
N GLN A 70 -11.35 -2.79 -18.36
CA GLN A 70 -11.70 -2.92 -16.94
C GLN A 70 -10.70 -2.16 -16.05
N ILE A 71 -9.40 -2.19 -16.36
CA ILE A 71 -8.40 -1.41 -15.60
C ILE A 71 -8.74 0.09 -15.60
N ARG A 72 -9.16 0.64 -16.75
CA ARG A 72 -9.49 2.06 -16.84
C ARG A 72 -10.72 2.37 -16.01
N GLU A 73 -11.76 1.55 -16.12
CA GLU A 73 -13.00 1.67 -15.36
C GLU A 73 -12.75 1.64 -13.84
N GLU A 74 -12.01 0.65 -13.35
CA GLU A 74 -11.72 0.52 -11.90
C GLU A 74 -10.84 1.65 -11.38
N LYS A 75 -9.88 2.14 -12.18
CA LYS A 75 -9.06 3.29 -11.81
C LYS A 75 -9.89 4.56 -11.70
N CYS A 76 -10.77 4.82 -12.67
CA CYS A 76 -11.69 5.96 -12.64
C CYS A 76 -12.59 5.88 -11.41
N LYS A 77 -13.21 4.71 -11.18
CA LYS A 77 -14.08 4.49 -10.02
C LYS A 77 -13.35 4.71 -8.69
N ALA A 78 -12.16 4.14 -8.52
CA ALA A 78 -11.40 4.35 -7.30
C ALA A 78 -10.95 5.80 -7.11
N TRP A 79 -10.71 6.54 -8.20
CA TRP A 79 -10.42 7.97 -8.14
C TRP A 79 -11.65 8.77 -7.71
N GLU A 80 -12.82 8.51 -8.32
CA GLU A 80 -14.08 9.12 -7.93
C GLU A 80 -14.42 8.85 -6.45
N ASP A 81 -14.28 7.61 -6.01
CA ASP A 81 -14.50 7.22 -4.61
C ASP A 81 -13.52 7.92 -3.66
N LYS A 82 -12.28 8.16 -4.12
CA LYS A 82 -11.29 8.91 -3.35
C LYS A 82 -11.69 10.38 -3.23
N ILE A 83 -12.11 11.02 -4.32
CA ILE A 83 -12.56 12.41 -4.34
C ILE A 83 -13.81 12.59 -3.48
N LYS A 84 -14.77 11.66 -3.53
CA LYS A 84 -15.99 11.70 -2.70
C LYS A 84 -15.70 11.61 -1.19
N LYS A 85 -14.58 10.97 -0.81
CA LYS A 85 -14.14 10.85 0.58
C LYS A 85 -13.30 12.05 1.06
N MET A 86 -12.80 12.89 0.15
CA MET A 86 -12.09 14.11 0.52
C MET A 86 -13.06 15.14 1.06
N ASP A 87 -12.56 15.98 1.96
CA ASP A 87 -13.36 16.99 2.62
C ASP A 87 -13.94 17.98 1.60
N LYS A 88 -15.22 18.35 1.77
CA LYS A 88 -15.95 19.17 0.79
C LYS A 88 -15.43 20.60 0.71
N GLU A 89 -14.73 21.05 1.74
CA GLU A 89 -14.16 22.41 1.82
C GLU A 89 -12.88 22.61 0.99
N ASP A 90 -12.06 21.56 0.75
CA ASP A 90 -10.82 21.66 -0.04
C ASP A 90 -10.63 20.51 -1.05
N ILE A 91 -11.70 20.17 -1.78
CA ILE A 91 -11.68 19.12 -2.83
C ILE A 91 -10.56 19.38 -3.84
N TYR A 92 -10.30 20.64 -4.17
CA TYR A 92 -9.32 21.03 -5.18
C TYR A 92 -7.89 21.06 -4.65
N GLY A 93 -7.64 21.49 -3.40
CA GLY A 93 -6.29 21.58 -2.86
C GLY A 93 -5.66 20.22 -2.65
N GLU A 94 -6.40 19.24 -2.12
CA GLU A 94 -5.89 17.89 -1.93
C GLU A 94 -5.72 17.14 -3.27
N ALA A 95 -6.72 17.20 -4.16
CA ALA A 95 -6.61 16.62 -5.50
C ALA A 95 -5.43 17.23 -6.30
N TYR A 96 -5.25 18.55 -6.23
CA TYR A 96 -4.13 19.25 -6.86
C TYR A 96 -2.78 18.83 -6.27
N LYS A 97 -2.67 18.71 -4.95
CA LYS A 97 -1.47 18.18 -4.28
C LYS A 97 -1.14 16.77 -4.76
N ILE A 98 -2.16 15.90 -4.91
CA ILE A 98 -1.99 14.54 -5.45
C ILE A 98 -1.46 14.57 -6.88
N LEU A 99 -2.09 15.35 -7.77
CA LEU A 99 -1.70 15.42 -9.17
C LEU A 99 -0.29 16.00 -9.37
N ARG A 100 0.12 16.95 -8.53
CA ARG A 100 1.46 17.56 -8.56
C ARG A 100 2.52 16.72 -7.84
N GLY A 101 2.17 15.55 -7.32
CA GLY A 101 3.08 14.71 -6.53
C GLY A 101 3.54 15.37 -5.22
N ARG A 102 2.80 16.38 -4.76
CA ARG A 102 3.07 17.14 -3.52
C ARG A 102 2.45 16.53 -2.28
N ASN A 103 1.95 15.29 -2.39
CA ASN A 103 1.67 14.46 -1.21
C ASN A 103 2.99 14.07 -0.57
N LYS A 104 3.62 15.01 0.14
CA LYS A 104 4.56 14.61 1.17
C LYS A 104 3.73 13.79 2.14
N ILE A 105 4.07 12.52 2.29
CA ILE A 105 3.73 11.80 3.51
C ILE A 105 4.30 12.72 4.58
N ASP A 106 3.43 13.38 5.36
CA ASP A 106 3.90 14.09 6.54
C ASP A 106 4.78 13.09 7.25
N VAL A 107 6.08 13.41 7.31
CA VAL A 107 7.06 12.54 7.93
C VAL A 107 6.61 12.52 9.38
N VAL A 108 5.86 11.49 9.72
CA VAL A 108 5.26 11.33 11.03
C VAL A 108 6.43 11.41 11.97
N LEU A 109 6.44 12.42 12.85
CA LEU A 109 7.46 12.61 13.87
C LEU A 109 7.73 11.24 14.51
N SER A 110 8.87 10.67 14.15
CA SER A 110 9.32 9.40 14.69
C SER A 110 9.51 9.58 16.19
N THR A 111 9.30 8.51 16.94
CA THR A 111 9.51 8.45 18.39
C THR A 111 10.85 9.09 18.79
N ILE A 112 10.80 10.15 19.59
CA ILE A 112 11.96 10.92 20.05
C ILE A 112 12.46 10.30 21.35
N LYS A 113 13.78 10.19 21.51
CA LYS A 113 14.38 9.76 22.78
C LYS A 113 14.32 10.91 23.78
N LYS A 114 13.61 10.70 24.87
CA LYS A 114 13.52 11.60 26.02
C LYS A 114 14.84 11.62 26.80
N THR A 115 15.02 12.62 27.64
CA THR A 115 16.21 12.75 28.52
C THR A 115 16.36 11.61 29.52
N ASP A 116 15.28 10.91 29.85
CA ASP A 116 15.23 9.71 30.70
C ASP A 116 15.70 8.42 29.98
N GLY A 117 16.04 8.53 28.69
CA GLY A 117 16.45 7.42 27.85
C GLY A 117 15.29 6.60 27.26
N GLN A 118 14.03 6.87 27.63
CA GLN A 118 12.85 6.25 27.03
C GLN A 118 12.48 6.95 25.72
N TYR A 119 11.74 6.25 24.86
CA TYR A 119 11.22 6.81 23.62
C TYR A 119 9.76 7.25 23.80
N THR A 120 9.38 8.36 23.16
CA THR A 120 7.97 8.75 23.06
C THR A 120 7.19 7.66 22.35
N LYS A 121 5.97 7.35 22.81
CA LYS A 121 5.20 6.20 22.29
C LYS A 121 4.12 6.60 21.30
N THR A 122 3.57 7.80 21.45
CA THR A 122 2.48 8.33 20.63
C THR A 122 2.85 9.69 20.04
N ARG A 123 2.11 10.11 19.02
CA ARG A 123 2.29 11.44 18.39
C ARG A 123 2.06 12.56 19.41
N GLU A 124 1.02 12.45 20.21
CA GLU A 124 0.68 13.41 21.27
C GLU A 124 1.79 13.52 22.33
N ASP A 125 2.35 12.38 22.75
CA ASP A 125 3.48 12.32 23.69
C ASP A 125 4.73 12.98 23.10
N THR A 126 4.97 12.78 21.80
CA THR A 126 6.08 13.41 21.08
C THR A 126 5.89 14.92 20.96
N MET A 127 4.67 15.37 20.66
CA MET A 127 4.32 16.78 20.50
C MET A 127 4.39 17.52 21.84
N LYS A 128 3.85 16.94 22.92
CA LYS A 128 3.93 17.50 24.28
C LYS A 128 5.38 17.60 24.76
N TYR A 129 6.18 16.56 24.54
CA TYR A 129 7.59 16.60 24.91
C TYR A 129 8.37 17.69 24.17
N LEU A 130 8.12 17.86 22.86
CA LEU A 130 8.74 18.93 22.07
C LEU A 130 8.29 20.32 22.52
N LEU A 131 6.99 20.51 22.76
CA LEU A 131 6.44 21.77 23.26
C LEU A 131 7.10 22.17 24.58
N ASN A 132 7.07 21.30 25.59
CA ASN A 132 7.66 21.59 26.90
C ASN A 132 9.17 21.82 26.83
N LYS A 133 9.88 21.19 25.89
CA LYS A 133 11.34 21.33 25.78
C LYS A 133 11.76 22.61 25.05
N MET A 134 11.00 23.00 24.03
CA MET A 134 11.32 24.16 23.19
C MET A 134 10.70 25.46 23.72
N LEU A 135 9.56 25.34 24.40
CA LEU A 135 8.79 26.42 25.01
C LEU A 135 8.38 25.97 26.41
N PRO A 136 9.29 26.03 27.39
CA PRO A 136 8.91 25.80 28.79
C PRO A 136 7.86 26.83 29.18
N ASP A 137 6.79 26.42 29.86
CA ASP A 137 5.89 27.37 30.49
C ASP A 137 6.72 28.18 31.51
N ASP A 138 6.63 29.52 31.45
CA ASP A 138 7.28 30.44 32.39
C ASP A 138 6.91 30.14 33.85
#